data_AF-A0A3E1F0J7-F1
#
_entry.id   AF-A0A3E1F0J7-F1
#
_cell.length_a   1.000
_cell.length_b   1.000
_cell.length_c   1.000
_cell.angle_alpha   90.00
_cell.angle_beta   90.00
_cell.angle_gamma   90.00
#
_symmetry.space_group_name_H-M   'P 1'
#
loop_
_entity.id
_entity.type
_entity.pdbx_description
1 polymer ?
#
loop_
_entity_poly.entity_id
_entity_poly.type
_entity_poly.pdbx_seq_one_letter_code
_entity_poly.pdbx_strand_id
1 'polypeptide(L)' 'MTQLLLNISDEKKANKLIEFLRTLSYINVQEFNEENIILPEAEKELMRNRLQNAKEEDFKDWEEIKQKFNIK' A
#
# COMPACT_ATOMS: atom_id res chain seq x y z
N MET A 1 -23.18 1.77 -6.10
CA MET A 1 -22.19 2.24 -5.09
C MET A 1 -20.82 2.11 -5.72
N THR A 2 -20.07 3.20 -5.80
CA THR A 2 -18.72 3.20 -6.38
C THR A 2 -17.74 3.22 -5.22
N GLN A 3 -16.94 2.16 -5.08
CA GLN A 3 -15.88 2.07 -4.07
C GLN A 3 -14.56 2.47 -4.72
N LEU A 4 -13.80 3.33 -4.04
CA LEU A 4 -12.46 3.73 -4.47
C LEU A 4 -11.44 3.15 -3.50
N LEU A 5 -10.61 2.20 -3.97
CA LEU A 5 -9.50 1.66 -3.20
C LEU A 5 -8.23 2.44 -3.55
N LEU A 6 -7.58 3.00 -2.54
CA LEU A 6 -6.32 3.73 -2.68
C LEU A 6 -5.22 3.00 -1.92
N ASN A 7 -4.20 2.52 -2.64
CA ASN A 7 -3.01 1.92 -2.04
C ASN A 7 -1.92 2.99 -1.92
N ILE A 8 -1.75 3.55 -0.72
CA ILE A 8 -0.76 4.59 -0.43
C ILE A 8 0.24 4.01 0.56
N SER A 9 1.47 3.77 0.10
CA SER A 9 2.55 3.20 0.91
C SER A 9 3.26 4.22 1.82
N ASP A 10 3.06 5.52 1.58
CA ASP A 10 3.61 6.61 2.38
C ASP A 10 2.55 7.12 3.38
N GLU A 11 2.73 6.76 4.66
CA GLU A 11 1.81 7.08 5.74
C GLU A 11 1.56 8.59 5.90
N LYS A 12 2.59 9.43 5.72
CA LYS A 12 2.44 10.89 5.85
C LYS A 12 1.54 11.45 4.76
N LYS A 13 1.66 10.93 3.54
CA LYS A 13 0.80 11.34 2.43
C LYS A 13 -0.62 10.82 2.59
N ALA A 14 -0.79 9.59 3.09
CA ALA A 14 -2.09 9.03 3.40
C ALA A 14 -2.83 9.88 4.44
N ASN A 15 -2.15 10.25 5.53
CA ASN A 15 -2.71 11.08 6.59
C ASN A 15 -3.13 12.47 6.07
N LYS A 16 -2.28 13.11 5.26
CA LYS A 16 -2.60 14.40 4.65
C LYS A 16 -3.80 14.36 3.70
N LEU A 17 -3.96 13.25 2.96
CA LEU A 17 -5.13 13.03 2.12
C LEU A 17 -6.40 12.87 2.97
N ILE A 18 -6.34 12.08 4.05
CA ILE A 18 -7.47 11.88 4.97
C ILE A 18 -7.86 13.21 5.62
N GLU A 19 -6.90 14.02 6.07
CA GLU A 19 -7.15 15.36 6.61
C GLU A 19 -7.88 16.25 5.60
N PHE A 20 -7.40 16.29 4.35
CA PHE A 20 -8.08 17.01 3.27
C PHE A 20 -9.52 16.52 3.07
N LEU A 21 -9.74 15.20 2.99
CA LEU A 21 -11.07 14.64 2.82
C LEU A 21 -12.02 14.99 3.97
N ARG A 22 -11.51 15.06 5.20
CA ARG A 22 -12.27 15.52 6.37
C ARG A 22 -12.68 17.00 6.30
N THR A 23 -11.96 17.84 5.54
CA THR A 23 -12.37 19.24 5.34
C THR A 23 -13.58 19.39 4.42
N LEU A 24 -13.94 18.34 3.67
CA LEU A 24 -15.05 18.37 2.71
C LEU A 24 -16.35 17.98 3.43
N SER A 25 -17.28 18.93 3.55
CA SER A 25 -18.54 18.78 4.32
C SER A 25 -19.48 17.68 3.81
N TYR A 26 -19.22 17.12 2.63
CA TYR A 26 -20.01 16.10 1.98
C TYR A 26 -19.36 14.70 2.02
N ILE A 27 -18.19 14.56 2.64
CA ILE A 27 -17.48 13.28 2.77
C ILE A 27 -17.49 12.83 4.22
N ASN A 28 -17.99 11.62 4.47
CA ASN A 28 -17.85 10.95 5.76
C ASN A 28 -16.70 9.94 5.67
N VAL A 29 -15.67 10.12 6.51
CA VAL A 29 -14.52 9.21 6.58
C VAL A 29 -14.77 8.23 7.72
N GLN A 30 -14.92 6.95 7.39
CA GLN A 30 -15.02 5.85 8.36
C GLN A 30 -13.70 5.09 8.38
N GLU A 31 -13.08 4.98 9.56
CA GLU A 31 -11.91 4.14 9.77
C GLU A 31 -12.39 2.72 10.07
N PHE A 32 -11.99 1.77 9.21
CA PHE A 32 -12.27 0.36 9.42
C PHE A 32 -10.99 -0.30 9.94
N ASN A 33 -11.09 -0.92 11.11
CA ASN A 33 -10.02 -1.76 11.66
C ASN A 33 -10.07 -3.15 11.00
N GLU A 34 -8.95 -3.87 10.95
CA GLU A 34 -8.80 -5.17 10.26
C GLU A 34 -9.89 -6.20 10.61
N GLU A 35 -10.49 -6.12 11.80
CA GLU A 35 -11.56 -7.01 12.25
C GLU A 35 -12.90 -6.81 11.50
N ASN A 36 -13.11 -5.67 10.84
CA ASN A 36 -14.39 -5.30 10.21
C ASN A 36 -14.30 -5.07 8.69
N ILE A 37 -13.16 -5.36 8.06
CA ILE A 37 -13.02 -5.19 6.61
C ILE A 37 -13.58 -6.42 5.89
N ILE A 38 -14.80 -6.32 5.37
CA ILE A 38 -15.31 -7.28 4.38
C ILE A 38 -14.60 -7.00 3.06
N LEU A 39 -13.36 -7.51 2.92
CA LEU A 39 -12.61 -7.47 1.67
C LEU A 39 -13.38 -8.26 0.59
N PRO A 40 -13.69 -7.66 -0.56
CA PRO A 40 -14.24 -8.37 -1.72
C PRO A 40 -13.32 -9.52 -2.15
N GLU A 41 -13.88 -10.64 -2.62
CA GLU A 41 -13.09 -11.82 -2.99
C GLU A 41 -12.05 -11.55 -4.09
N ALA A 42 -12.35 -10.64 -5.04
CA ALA A 42 -11.39 -10.24 -6.06
C ALA A 42 -10.10 -9.61 -5.48
N GLU A 43 -10.22 -8.90 -4.36
CA GLU A 43 -9.06 -8.29 -3.68
C GLU A 43 -8.27 -9.32 -2.88
N LYS A 44 -8.96 -10.30 -2.26
CA LYS A 44 -8.32 -11.46 -1.64
C LYS A 44 -7.55 -12.29 -2.67
N GLU A 45 -8.12 -12.45 -3.86
CA GLU A 45 -7.48 -13.19 -4.96
C GLU A 45 -6.26 -12.43 -5.51
N LEU A 46 -6.32 -11.10 -5.60
CA LEU A 46 -5.16 -10.27 -5.92
C LEU A 46 -4.04 -10.44 -4.89
N MET A 47 -4.37 -10.43 -3.59
CA MET A 47 -3.39 -10.63 -2.51
C MET A 47 -2.77 -12.03 -2.56
N ARG A 48 -3.57 -13.07 -2.81
CA ARG A 48 -3.07 -14.44 -2.99
C ARG A 48 -2.14 -14.56 -4.19
N ASN A 49 -2.51 -13.94 -5.32
CA ASN A 49 -1.67 -13.92 -6.51
C ASN A 49 -0.35 -13.18 -6.26
N ARG A 50 -0.35 -12.09 -5.48
CA ARG A 50 0.89 -11.41 -5.09
C ARG A 50 1.79 -12.27 -4.21
N LEU A 51 1.22 -13.00 -3.26
CA LEU A 51 1.97 -13.92 -2.41
C LEU A 51 2.58 -15.07 -3.21
N GLN A 52 1.82 -15.66 -4.14
CA GLN A 52 2.27 -16.77 -4.97
C GLN A 52 3.32 -16.37 -6.02
N ASN A 53 3.23 -15.13 -6.51
CA ASN A 53 4.17 -14.59 -7.50
C ASN A 53 5.28 -13.73 -6.87
N ALA A 54 5.34 -13.67 -5.53
CA ALA A 54 6.45 -13.04 -4.84
C ALA A 54 7.70 -13.87 -5.16
N LYS A 55 8.60 -13.28 -5.95
CA LYS A 55 9.93 -13.85 -6.14
C LYS A 55 10.65 -13.81 -4.80
N GLU A 56 11.46 -14.83 -4.50
CA GLU A 56 12.45 -14.71 -3.44
C GLU A 56 13.26 -13.43 -3.70
N GLU A 57 13.32 -12.56 -2.70
CA GLU A 57 14.05 -11.31 -2.81
C GLU A 57 15.52 -11.65 -3.09
N ASP A 58 15.99 -11.29 -4.28
CA ASP A 58 17.40 -11.40 -4.69
C ASP A 58 18.18 -10.29 -3.97
N PHE A 59 18.30 -10.44 -2.65
CA PHE A 59 19.06 -9.55 -1.79
C PHE A 59 20.52 -9.58 -2.24
N LYS A 60 20.93 -8.52 -2.92
CA LYS A 60 22.34 -8.28 -3.24
C LYS A 60 22.94 -7.47 -2.11
N ASP A 61 24.15 -7.85 -1.71
CA ASP A 61 24.90 -7.10 -0.72
C ASP A 61 25.06 -5.65 -1.21
N TRP A 62 24.74 -4.70 -0.34
CA TRP A 62 24.81 -3.28 -0.65
C TRP A 62 26.23 -2.83 -1.01
N GLU A 63 27.24 -3.47 -0.42
CA GLU A 63 28.64 -3.21 -0.73
C GLU A 63 29.01 -3.74 -2.13
N GLU A 64 28.45 -4.88 -2.57
CA GLU A 64 28.62 -5.38 -3.94
C GLU A 64 28.00 -4.43 -4.98
N ILE A 65 26.84 -3.85 -4.67
CA ILE A 65 26.18 -2.86 -5.53
C ILE A 65 27.02 -1.58 -5.61
N LYS A 66 27.50 -1.06 -4.46
CA LYS A 66 28.35 0.13 -4.43
C LYS A 66 29.61 -0.03 -5.27
N GLN A 67 30.28 -1.19 -5.16
CA GLN A 67 31.47 -1.48 -5.95
C GLN A 67 31.16 -1.55 -7.45
N LYS A 68 30.06 -2.21 -7.84
CA LYS A 68 29.67 -2.34 -9.24
C LYS A 68 29.33 -1.01 -9.90
N PHE A 69 28.70 -0.09 -9.16
CA PHE A 69 28.29 1.22 -9.66
C PHE A 69 29.24 2.36 -9.30
N ASN A 70 30.37 2.05 -8.65
CA ASN A 70 31.39 3.00 -8.20
C ASN A 70 30.81 4.18 -7.40
N ILE A 71 29.81 3.87 -6.57
CA ILE A 71 29.13 4.83 -5.70
C ILE A 71 30.00 5.00 -4.47
N LYS A 72 30.59 6.20 -4.29
CA LYS A 72 31.39 6.57 -3.12
C LYS A 72 30.53 6.76 -1.88
#